data_AF-A0A921ZP50-F1
#
_entry.id   AF-A0A921ZP50-F1
#
_cell.length_a   1.000
_cell.length_b   1.000
_cell.length_c   1.000
_cell.angle_alpha   90.00
_cell.angle_beta   90.00
_cell.angle_gamma   90.00
#
_symmetry.space_group_name_H-M   'P 1'
#
loop_
_entity.id
_entity.type
_entity.pdbx_description
1 polymer ?
#
loop_
_entity_poly.entity_id
_entity_poly.type
_entity_poly.pdbx_seq_one_letter_code
_entity_poly.pdbx_strand_id
1 'polypeptide(L)'
;MKIGDIIVKVTKKLGEMAIVHKTVLLNTMLCACRDEDPLIRTSALSNLAEIALVLHYKIGSIIYEMLLCIWSIIETDKAVECRRAAVMIITSLIKGLGKETLIELKESLLPIYRTLKSLYRDENEDSVVRLHAQLALEELNDVVKQFMFPELSMEKQIFVLDKPVDVFK
;
A
#
# COMPACT_ATOMS: atom_id res chain seq x y z
N MET A 1 -6.25 -0.86 -23.33
CA MET A 1 -7.37 -1.65 -22.79
C MET A 1 -8.38 -0.69 -22.14
N LYS A 2 -9.64 -0.60 -22.59
CA LYS A 2 -10.60 0.43 -22.09
C LYS A 2 -11.47 -0.03 -20.91
N ILE A 3 -11.59 -1.34 -20.67
CA ILE A 3 -12.52 -1.90 -19.68
C ILE A 3 -12.02 -1.64 -18.25
N GLY A 4 -10.72 -1.88 -17.99
CA GLY A 4 -10.11 -1.62 -16.68
C GLY A 4 -10.31 -0.18 -16.21
N ASP A 5 -10.01 0.78 -17.08
CA ASP A 5 -10.24 2.21 -16.81
C ASP A 5 -11.71 2.54 -16.51
N ILE A 6 -12.65 1.89 -17.21
CA ILE A 6 -14.09 2.08 -16.96
C ILE A 6 -14.46 1.51 -15.58
N ILE A 7 -13.95 0.33 -15.23
CA ILE A 7 -14.17 -0.27 -13.91
C ILE A 7 -13.67 0.70 -12.83
N VAL A 8 -12.44 1.20 -12.94
CA VAL A 8 -11.88 2.18 -12.00
C VAL A 8 -12.73 3.45 -11.91
N LYS A 9 -13.17 4.00 -13.06
CA LYS A 9 -14.04 5.19 -13.08
C LYS A 9 -15.37 4.95 -12.39
N VAL A 10 -15.97 3.78 -12.59
CA VAL A 10 -17.22 3.39 -11.91
C VAL A 10 -16.98 3.23 -10.41
N THR A 11 -15.91 2.54 -10.00
CA THR A 11 -15.51 2.38 -8.60
C THR A 11 -15.31 3.73 -7.92
N LYS A 12 -14.60 4.68 -8.55
CA LYS A 12 -14.43 6.05 -8.05
C LYS A 12 -15.75 6.79 -7.89
N LYS A 13 -16.69 6.62 -8.82
CA LYS A 13 -18.03 7.23 -8.73
C LYS A 13 -18.88 6.63 -7.62
N LEU A 14 -18.70 5.34 -7.32
CA LEU A 14 -19.40 4.68 -6.21
C LEU A 14 -18.87 5.12 -4.84
N GLY A 15 -17.60 5.51 -4.75
CA GLY A 15 -16.97 5.94 -3.49
C GLY A 15 -17.06 4.86 -2.42
N GLU A 16 -17.51 5.21 -1.22
CA GLU A 16 -17.62 4.27 -0.09
C GLU A 16 -18.51 3.06 -0.38
N MET A 17 -19.52 3.19 -1.26
CA MET A 17 -20.40 2.07 -1.64
C MET A 17 -19.68 0.99 -2.44
N ALA A 18 -18.52 1.28 -3.01
CA ALA A 18 -17.73 0.30 -3.74
C ALA A 18 -17.27 -0.87 -2.85
N ILE A 19 -17.23 -0.69 -1.52
CA ILE A 19 -16.80 -1.71 -0.57
C ILE A 19 -17.63 -3.00 -0.64
N VAL A 20 -18.91 -2.89 -0.99
CA VAL A 20 -19.83 -4.04 -1.17
C VAL A 20 -19.37 -4.94 -2.33
N HIS A 21 -18.62 -4.37 -3.28
CA HIS A 21 -18.12 -5.06 -4.47
C HIS A 21 -16.62 -5.39 -4.39
N LYS A 22 -15.95 -5.20 -3.24
CA LYS A 22 -14.50 -5.33 -3.11
C LYS A 22 -13.95 -6.65 -3.67
N THR A 23 -14.62 -7.76 -3.39
CA THR A 23 -14.18 -9.10 -3.80
C THR A 23 -14.21 -9.24 -5.31
N VAL A 24 -15.30 -8.85 -5.97
CA VAL A 24 -15.38 -8.97 -7.44
C VAL A 24 -14.41 -8.00 -8.12
N LEU A 25 -14.27 -6.77 -7.61
CA LEU A 25 -13.38 -5.76 -8.19
C LEU A 25 -11.91 -6.17 -8.11
N LEU A 26 -11.44 -6.56 -6.93
CA LEU A 26 -10.04 -6.93 -6.70
C LEU A 26 -9.70 -8.26 -7.37
N ASN A 27 -10.55 -9.29 -7.25
CA ASN A 27 -10.28 -10.59 -7.85
C ASN A 27 -10.27 -10.54 -9.38
N THR A 28 -11.07 -9.65 -9.99
CA THR A 28 -11.02 -9.41 -11.44
C THR A 28 -9.64 -8.89 -11.85
N MET A 29 -9.08 -7.92 -11.12
CA MET A 29 -7.76 -7.38 -11.42
C MET A 29 -6.64 -8.39 -11.12
N LEU A 30 -6.72 -9.11 -10.00
CA LEU A 30 -5.76 -10.20 -9.68
C LEU A 30 -5.76 -11.29 -10.75
N CYS A 31 -6.92 -11.60 -11.34
CA CYS A 31 -6.98 -12.53 -12.46
C CYS A 31 -6.29 -11.97 -13.71
N ALA A 32 -6.52 -10.69 -14.03
CA ALA A 32 -5.91 -10.02 -15.18
C ALA A 32 -4.39 -9.82 -15.05
N CYS A 33 -3.84 -9.81 -13.83
CA CYS A 33 -2.40 -9.84 -13.60
C CYS A 33 -1.72 -11.13 -14.10
N ARG A 34 -2.46 -12.15 -14.56
CA ARG A 34 -1.92 -13.40 -15.11
C ARG A 34 -2.04 -13.50 -16.63
N ASP A 35 -2.47 -12.43 -17.30
CA ASP A 35 -2.62 -12.40 -18.74
C ASP A 35 -1.27 -12.58 -19.46
N GLU A 36 -1.29 -13.17 -20.66
CA GLU A 36 -0.07 -13.35 -21.47
C GLU A 36 0.49 -12.00 -21.95
N ASP A 37 -0.38 -11.02 -22.22
CA ASP A 37 -0.01 -9.69 -22.67
C ASP A 37 0.48 -8.81 -21.49
N PRO A 38 1.76 -8.38 -21.49
CA PRO A 38 2.29 -7.49 -20.46
C PRO A 38 1.55 -6.15 -20.31
N LEU A 39 0.93 -5.64 -21.38
CA LEU A 39 0.15 -4.41 -21.33
C LEU A 39 -1.13 -4.60 -20.52
N ILE A 40 -1.75 -5.78 -20.62
CA ILE A 40 -2.92 -6.15 -19.82
C ILE A 40 -2.52 -6.29 -18.35
N ARG A 41 -1.43 -7.01 -18.06
CA ARG A 41 -0.92 -7.16 -16.69
C ARG A 41 -0.58 -5.81 -16.04
N THR A 42 0.14 -4.95 -16.76
CA THR A 42 0.51 -3.60 -16.27
C THR A 42 -0.73 -2.75 -16.01
N SER A 43 -1.73 -2.79 -16.91
CA SER A 43 -3.00 -2.10 -16.70
C SER A 43 -3.76 -2.66 -15.50
N ALA A 44 -3.79 -3.97 -15.32
CA ALA A 44 -4.42 -4.63 -14.18
C ALA A 44 -3.78 -4.21 -12.85
N LEU A 45 -2.44 -4.13 -12.79
CA LEU A 45 -1.70 -3.63 -11.63
C LEU A 45 -2.07 -2.18 -11.28
N SER A 46 -2.14 -1.29 -12.27
CA SER A 46 -2.58 0.10 -12.06
C SER A 46 -4.01 0.15 -11.51
N ASN A 47 -4.92 -0.62 -12.11
CA ASN A 47 -6.32 -0.67 -11.67
C ASN A 47 -6.46 -1.26 -10.27
N LEU A 48 -5.65 -2.27 -9.93
CA LEU A 48 -5.60 -2.87 -8.59
C LEU A 48 -5.21 -1.80 -7.55
N ALA A 49 -4.18 -1.01 -7.83
CA ALA A 49 -3.74 0.09 -6.97
C ALA A 49 -4.85 1.14 -6.77
N GLU A 50 -5.47 1.57 -7.87
CA GLU A 50 -6.52 2.60 -7.83
C GLU A 50 -7.78 2.13 -7.11
N ILE A 51 -8.19 0.87 -7.32
CA ILE A 51 -9.34 0.29 -6.61
C ILE A 51 -9.01 0.15 -5.12
N ALA A 52 -7.83 -0.34 -4.75
CA ALA A 52 -7.43 -0.45 -3.35
C ALA A 52 -7.45 0.91 -2.64
N LEU A 53 -6.98 1.97 -3.32
CA LEU A 53 -7.04 3.34 -2.82
C LEU A 53 -8.48 3.84 -2.62
N VAL A 54 -9.38 3.63 -3.60
CA VAL A 54 -10.80 4.03 -3.47
C VAL A 54 -11.49 3.29 -2.33
N LEU A 55 -11.10 2.06 -2.05
CA LEU A 55 -11.58 1.27 -0.92
C LEU A 55 -10.92 1.66 0.41
N HIS A 56 -10.07 2.71 0.42
CA HIS A 56 -9.29 3.14 1.59
C HIS A 56 -8.50 1.98 2.22
N TYR A 57 -8.04 1.04 1.39
CA TYR A 57 -7.34 -0.18 1.80
C TYR A 57 -8.12 -1.07 2.78
N LYS A 58 -9.44 -0.87 2.96
CA LYS A 58 -10.34 -1.70 3.77
C LYS A 58 -10.69 -3.03 3.08
N ILE A 59 -9.68 -3.72 2.55
CA ILE A 59 -9.87 -4.89 1.67
C ILE A 59 -9.84 -6.22 2.41
N GLY A 60 -9.49 -6.22 3.71
CA GLY A 60 -9.44 -7.42 4.55
C GLY A 60 -8.39 -8.40 4.07
N SER A 61 -8.67 -9.70 4.13
CA SER A 61 -7.72 -10.76 3.76
C SER A 61 -7.24 -10.71 2.30
N ILE A 62 -7.94 -10.02 1.40
CA ILE A 62 -7.54 -9.87 -0.01
C ILE A 62 -6.18 -9.16 -0.12
N ILE A 63 -5.77 -8.39 0.89
CA ILE A 63 -4.44 -7.77 0.92
C ILE A 63 -3.31 -8.80 0.80
N TYR A 64 -3.46 -9.99 1.38
CA TYR A 64 -2.45 -11.05 1.32
C TYR A 64 -2.36 -11.67 -0.08
N GLU A 65 -3.50 -11.83 -0.76
CA GLU A 65 -3.53 -12.29 -2.16
C GLU A 65 -2.91 -11.26 -3.10
N MET A 66 -3.19 -9.98 -2.86
CA MET A 66 -2.57 -8.87 -3.58
C MET A 66 -1.05 -8.85 -3.38
N LEU A 67 -0.59 -8.97 -2.14
CA LEU A 67 0.84 -9.00 -1.86
C LEU A 67 1.53 -10.21 -2.50
N LEU A 68 0.91 -11.41 -2.44
CA LEU A 68 1.43 -12.61 -3.09
C LEU A 68 1.57 -12.44 -4.61
N CYS A 69 0.55 -11.83 -5.25
CA CYS A 69 0.59 -11.50 -6.66
C CYS A 69 1.73 -10.54 -7.00
N ILE A 70 1.91 -9.49 -6.20
CA ILE A 70 2.99 -8.51 -6.35
C ILE A 70 4.36 -9.18 -6.24
N TRP A 71 4.57 -10.04 -5.23
CA TRP A 71 5.83 -10.78 -5.07
C TRP A 71 6.15 -11.64 -6.29
N SER A 72 5.17 -12.41 -6.78
CA SER A 72 5.34 -13.23 -7.98
C SER A 72 5.75 -12.38 -9.18
N ILE A 73 5.17 -11.20 -9.36
CA ILE A 73 5.49 -10.31 -10.49
C ILE A 73 6.90 -9.71 -10.34
N ILE A 74 7.27 -9.26 -9.14
CA ILE A 74 8.61 -8.73 -8.87
C ILE A 74 9.68 -9.79 -9.18
N GLU A 75 9.45 -11.05 -8.80
CA GLU A 75 10.45 -12.11 -8.93
C GLU A 75 10.50 -12.72 -10.35
N THR A 76 9.37 -12.80 -11.05
CA THR A 76 9.26 -13.66 -12.25
C THR A 76 8.84 -12.95 -13.53
N ASP A 77 8.27 -11.74 -13.46
CA ASP A 77 7.78 -11.07 -14.66
C ASP A 77 8.93 -10.52 -15.52
N LYS A 78 8.94 -10.95 -16.78
CA LYS A 78 9.95 -10.56 -17.76
C LYS A 78 9.77 -9.11 -18.21
N ALA A 79 8.55 -8.57 -18.14
CA ALA A 79 8.26 -7.19 -18.50
C ALA A 79 8.62 -6.26 -17.35
N VAL A 80 9.53 -5.32 -17.61
CA VAL A 80 10.01 -4.38 -16.58
C VAL A 80 8.90 -3.44 -16.12
N GLU A 81 7.95 -3.10 -16.99
CA GLU A 81 6.78 -2.28 -16.69
C GLU A 81 5.90 -2.91 -15.61
N CYS A 82 5.72 -4.24 -15.67
CA CYS A 82 5.01 -4.98 -14.63
C CYS A 82 5.76 -4.93 -13.30
N ARG A 83 7.09 -5.13 -13.30
CA ARG A 83 7.91 -5.07 -12.07
C ARG A 83 7.88 -3.67 -11.46
N ARG A 84 8.03 -2.61 -12.28
CA ARG A 84 7.90 -1.21 -11.85
C ARG A 84 6.54 -0.95 -11.20
N ALA A 85 5.46 -1.36 -11.86
CA ALA A 85 4.11 -1.18 -11.34
C ALA A 85 3.90 -1.95 -10.03
N ALA A 86 4.40 -3.19 -9.92
CA ALA A 86 4.28 -4.03 -8.73
C ALA A 86 4.93 -3.38 -7.50
N VAL A 87 6.16 -2.85 -7.64
CA VAL A 87 6.83 -2.15 -6.53
C VAL A 87 6.12 -0.85 -6.18
N MET A 88 5.63 -0.11 -7.17
CA MET A 88 4.86 1.12 -6.94
C MET A 88 3.57 0.87 -6.14
N ILE A 89 2.93 -0.30 -6.30
CA ILE A 89 1.78 -0.68 -5.48
C ILE A 89 2.18 -0.83 -4.01
N ILE A 90 3.34 -1.42 -3.71
CA ILE A 90 3.85 -1.52 -2.34
C ILE A 90 4.05 -0.11 -1.75
N THR A 91 4.68 0.79 -2.51
CA THR A 91 4.84 2.20 -2.11
C THR A 91 3.49 2.85 -1.81
N SER A 92 2.51 2.68 -2.70
CA SER A 92 1.17 3.25 -2.57
C SER A 92 0.40 2.67 -1.38
N LEU A 93 0.58 1.38 -1.10
CA LEU A 93 -0.02 0.68 0.02
C LEU A 93 0.49 1.22 1.36
N ILE A 94 1.82 1.32 1.52
CA ILE A 94 2.44 1.86 2.75
C ILE A 94 2.00 3.31 2.97
N LYS A 95 2.07 4.13 1.93
CA LYS A 95 1.64 5.53 1.99
C LYS A 95 0.16 5.67 2.33
N GLY A 96 -0.67 4.85 1.71
CA GLY A 96 -2.11 4.90 1.83
C GLY A 96 -2.65 4.40 3.17
N LEU A 97 -2.02 3.38 3.74
CA LEU A 97 -2.30 2.90 5.10
C LEU A 97 -1.75 3.84 6.17
N GLY A 98 -0.62 4.50 5.91
CA GLY A 98 0.02 5.42 6.85
C GLY A 98 0.27 4.76 8.20
N LYS A 99 -0.32 5.30 9.27
CA LYS A 99 -0.18 4.76 10.65
C LYS A 99 -0.72 3.34 10.81
N GLU A 100 -1.68 2.92 9.97
CA GLU A 100 -2.26 1.58 10.02
C GLU A 100 -1.34 0.52 9.39
N THR A 101 -0.29 0.92 8.66
CA THR A 101 0.65 0.00 7.99
C THR A 101 1.21 -1.06 8.94
N LEU A 102 1.62 -0.66 10.15
CA LEU A 102 2.24 -1.59 11.11
C LEU A 102 1.25 -2.62 11.66
N ILE A 103 -0.04 -2.31 11.62
CA ILE A 103 -1.12 -3.17 12.09
C ILE A 103 -1.59 -4.08 10.95
N GLU A 104 -1.99 -3.49 9.82
CA GLU A 104 -2.55 -4.20 8.67
C GLU A 104 -1.53 -5.09 7.96
N LEU A 105 -0.25 -4.69 7.94
CA LEU A 105 0.82 -5.46 7.30
C LEU A 105 1.68 -6.22 8.29
N LYS A 106 1.30 -6.36 9.57
CA LYS A 106 2.13 -6.91 10.64
C LYS A 106 2.91 -8.18 10.25
N GLU A 107 2.24 -9.14 9.64
CA GLU A 107 2.83 -10.43 9.26
C GLU A 107 3.71 -10.35 7.99
N SER A 108 3.42 -9.38 7.12
CA SER A 108 4.10 -9.17 5.83
C SER A 108 5.19 -8.10 5.88
N LEU A 109 5.29 -7.32 6.98
CA LEU A 109 6.14 -6.15 7.07
C LEU A 109 7.63 -6.48 6.89
N LEU A 110 8.10 -7.54 7.56
CA LEU A 110 9.48 -7.99 7.45
C LEU A 110 9.83 -8.52 6.05
N PRO A 111 9.01 -9.40 5.44
CA PRO A 111 9.14 -9.74 4.03
C PRO A 111 9.20 -8.52 3.11
N ILE A 112 8.26 -7.57 3.25
CA ILE A 112 8.20 -6.36 2.42
C ILE A 112 9.51 -5.58 2.54
N TYR A 113 9.94 -5.29 3.76
CA TYR A 113 11.19 -4.55 4.00
C TYR A 113 12.40 -5.25 3.37
N ARG A 114 12.52 -6.58 3.51
CA ARG A 114 13.64 -7.35 2.94
C ARG A 114 13.63 -7.30 1.42
N THR A 115 12.47 -7.48 0.78
CA THR A 115 12.32 -7.39 -0.67
C THR A 115 12.70 -6.00 -1.18
N LEU A 116 12.14 -4.93 -0.60
CA LEU A 116 12.45 -3.55 -0.99
C LEU A 116 13.95 -3.23 -0.84
N LYS A 117 14.55 -3.67 0.27
CA LYS A 117 15.98 -3.48 0.54
C LYS A 117 16.86 -4.24 -0.45
N SER A 118 16.44 -5.44 -0.87
CA SER A 118 17.14 -6.21 -1.89
C SER A 118 17.10 -5.51 -3.24
N LEU A 119 15.90 -5.10 -3.68
CA LEU A 119 15.70 -4.38 -4.94
C LEU A 119 16.51 -3.07 -5.00
N TYR A 120 16.46 -2.25 -3.95
CA TYR A 120 17.20 -0.99 -3.90
C TYR A 120 18.73 -1.18 -4.04
N ARG A 121 19.27 -2.24 -3.43
CA ARG A 121 20.70 -2.54 -3.38
C ARG A 121 21.24 -3.22 -4.62
N ASP A 122 20.39 -3.85 -5.43
CA ASP A 122 20.83 -4.49 -6.66
C ASP A 122 21.18 -3.42 -7.70
N GLU A 123 22.47 -3.30 -8.01
CA GLU A 123 22.96 -2.33 -9.00
C GLU A 123 22.54 -2.69 -10.43
N ASN A 124 22.19 -3.96 -10.69
CA ASN A 124 21.77 -4.44 -12.00
C ASN A 124 20.25 -4.35 -12.22
N GLU A 125 19.48 -4.04 -11.18
CA GLU A 125 18.03 -3.86 -11.32
C GLU A 125 17.69 -2.54 -12.01
N ASP A 126 16.53 -2.52 -12.64
CA ASP A 126 15.95 -1.34 -13.29
C ASP A 126 15.91 -0.11 -12.35
N SER A 127 16.34 1.02 -12.87
CA SER A 127 16.47 2.27 -12.08
C SER A 127 15.14 2.75 -11.51
N VAL A 128 14.02 2.51 -12.19
CA VAL A 128 12.69 2.91 -11.72
C VAL A 128 12.20 1.94 -10.65
N VAL A 129 12.46 0.64 -10.79
CA VAL A 129 12.21 -0.35 -9.73
C VAL A 129 12.97 0.02 -8.46
N ARG A 130 14.26 0.35 -8.58
CA ARG A 130 15.10 0.80 -7.46
C ARG A 130 14.58 2.08 -6.82
N LEU A 131 14.15 3.05 -7.62
CA LEU A 131 13.55 4.30 -7.15
C LEU A 131 12.26 4.04 -6.36
N HIS A 132 11.34 3.22 -6.88
CA HIS A 132 10.11 2.88 -6.17
C HIS A 132 10.39 2.12 -4.86
N ALA A 133 11.40 1.25 -4.86
CA ALA A 133 11.83 0.55 -3.67
C ALA A 133 12.40 1.50 -2.62
N GLN A 134 13.21 2.49 -3.03
CA GLN A 134 13.70 3.56 -2.15
C GLN A 134 12.54 4.35 -1.54
N LEU A 135 11.61 4.83 -2.36
CA LEU A 135 10.45 5.60 -1.89
C LEU A 135 9.61 4.80 -0.88
N ALA A 136 9.39 3.51 -1.11
CA ALA A 136 8.68 2.65 -0.18
C ALA A 136 9.42 2.48 1.16
N LEU A 137 10.76 2.38 1.14
CA LEU A 137 11.58 2.32 2.35
C LEU A 137 11.55 3.64 3.14
N GLU A 138 11.53 4.77 2.45
CA GLU A 138 11.40 6.10 3.06
C GLU A 138 10.02 6.27 3.73
N GLU A 139 8.94 5.95 3.03
CA GLU A 139 7.57 5.99 3.58
C GLU A 139 7.43 5.05 4.79
N LEU A 140 7.99 3.84 4.72
CA LEU A 140 7.98 2.91 5.85
C LEU A 140 8.76 3.46 7.05
N ASN A 141 9.93 4.06 6.81
CA ASN A 141 10.74 4.66 7.86
C ASN A 141 10.01 5.83 8.54
N ASP A 142 9.27 6.64 7.78
CA ASP A 142 8.47 7.73 8.33
C ASP A 142 7.30 7.21 9.17
N VAL A 143 6.61 6.16 8.72
CA VAL A 143 5.59 5.47 9.53
C VAL A 143 6.17 4.95 10.85
N VAL A 144 7.34 4.31 10.81
CA VAL A 144 7.99 3.77 12.02
C VAL A 144 8.42 4.90 12.96
N LYS A 145 8.98 6.00 12.44
CA LYS A 145 9.36 7.17 13.25
C LYS A 145 8.15 7.78 13.94
N GLN A 146 7.05 7.97 13.23
CA GLN A 146 5.81 8.51 13.81
C GLN A 146 5.24 7.60 14.90
N PHE A 147 5.36 6.27 14.73
CA PHE A 147 4.95 5.31 15.73
C PHE A 147 5.84 5.33 16.99
N MET A 148 7.16 5.40 16.80
CA MET A 148 8.13 5.39 17.90
C MET A 148 8.23 6.72 18.65
N PHE A 149 7.99 7.84 17.96
CA PHE A 149 8.11 9.20 18.47
C PHE A 149 6.82 10.00 18.16
N PRO A 150 5.68 9.67 18.79
CA PRO A 150 4.46 10.42 18.58
C PRO A 150 4.63 11.86 19.09
N GLU A 151 4.10 12.83 18.35
CA GLU A 151 4.05 14.22 18.82
C GLU A 151 3.24 14.28 20.11
N LEU A 152 3.91 14.61 21.22
CA LEU A 152 3.26 14.85 22.49
C LEU A 152 2.58 16.22 22.42
N SER A 153 1.25 16.26 22.42
CA SER A 153 0.51 17.52 22.57
C SER A 153 0.80 18.07 23.98
N MET A 154 1.68 19.07 24.08
CA MET A 154 1.89 19.80 25.33
C MET A 154 0.72 20.76 25.57
N GLU A 155 -0.46 20.22 25.88
CA GLU A 155 -1.56 21.00 26.42
C GLU A 155 -1.24 21.37 27.87
N LYS A 156 -0.74 22.59 28.10
CA LYS A 156 -0.65 23.12 29.45
C LYS A 156 -2.07 23.42 29.94
N GLN A 157 -2.59 22.58 30.83
CA GLN A 157 -3.77 22.93 31.61
C GLN A 157 -3.38 24.06 32.58
N ILE A 158 -3.76 25.30 32.23
CA ILE A 158 -3.56 26.46 33.08
C ILE A 158 -4.77 26.54 34.02
N PHE A 159 -4.54 26.31 35.31
CA PHE A 159 -5.56 26.51 36.35
C PHE A 159 -5.44 27.95 36.88
N VAL A 160 -6.51 28.74 36.74
CA VAL A 160 -6.51 30.17 37.13
C VAL A 160 -6.88 30.36 38.61
N LEU A 161 -7.62 29.44 39.22
CA LEU A 161 -8.12 29.62 40.60
C LEU A 161 -7.78 28.47 41.55
N ASP A 162 -7.90 27.19 41.17
CA ASP A 162 -7.51 26.07 42.04
C ASP A 162 -6.95 24.88 41.24
N LYS A 163 -5.90 24.24 41.77
CA LYS A 163 -5.36 22.97 41.25
C LYS A 163 -6.30 21.82 41.65
N PRO A 164 -6.67 20.89 40.74
CA PRO A 164 -7.41 19.69 41.14
C PRO A 164 -6.59 18.88 42.15
N VAL A 165 -7.24 18.42 43.21
CA VAL A 165 -6.63 17.57 44.24
C VAL A 165 -6.24 16.25 43.58
N ASP A 166 -4.95 15.91 43.58
CA ASP A 166 -4.46 14.63 43.05
C ASP A 166 -5.08 13.49 43.88
N VAL A 167 -6.05 12.76 43.31
CA VAL A 167 -6.79 11.66 43.98
C VAL A 167 -5.99 10.35 44.02
N PHE A 168 -4.79 10.31 43.43
CA PHE A 168 -3.97 9.11 43.40
C PHE A 168 -2.63 9.35 44.13
N LYS A 169 -2.54 8.78 45.34
CA LYS A 169 -1.29 8.41 46.01
C LYS A 169 -1.09 6.91 45.88
#